data_AF-A0A2N0WQU6-F1
#
_entry.id   AF-A0A2N0WQU6-F1
#
_cell.length_a   1.000
_cell.length_b   1.000
_cell.length_c   1.000
_cell.angle_alpha   90.00
_cell.angle_beta   90.00
_cell.angle_gamma   90.00
#
_symmetry.space_group_name_H-M   'P 1'
#
loop_
_entity.id
_entity.type
_entity.pdbx_description
1 polymer ?
#
loop_
_entity_poly.entity_id
_entity_poly.type
_entity_poly.pdbx_seq_one_letter_code
_entity_poly.pdbx_strand_id
1 'polypeptide(L)'
;MALSGKELAIKYHSLEDEEWVENGTNAISLICSSYCFNDRTFETKRDLLSFIKTFKAINVLIIYDSSTEPSLMAKVFKQCELSHASKISIKCVDTYGR
;
A
#
# COMPACT_ATOMS: atom_id res chain seq x y z
N MET A 1 12.44 0.35 -14.12
CA MET A 1 12.51 -0.79 -13.17
C MET A 1 11.45 -0.55 -12.11
N ALA A 2 10.41 -1.38 -12.03
CA ALA A 2 9.39 -1.26 -11.00
C ALA A 2 9.98 -1.78 -9.69
N LEU A 3 10.04 -0.94 -8.66
CA LEU A 3 10.53 -1.32 -7.34
C LEU A 3 9.55 -2.32 -6.72
N SER A 4 10.04 -3.47 -6.25
CA SER A 4 9.19 -4.47 -5.59
C SER A 4 8.63 -3.92 -4.28
N GLY A 5 7.49 -4.43 -3.79
CA GLY A 5 6.84 -3.97 -2.55
C GLY A 5 7.79 -3.93 -1.34
N LYS A 6 8.78 -4.83 -1.30
CA LYS A 6 9.86 -4.86 -0.31
C LYS A 6 10.82 -3.68 -0.43
N GLU A 7 11.21 -3.30 -1.64
CA GLU A 7 12.10 -2.15 -1.87
C GLU A 7 11.41 -0.83 -1.57
N LEU A 8 10.10 -0.73 -1.82
CA LEU A 8 9.27 0.41 -1.42
C LEU A 8 9.18 0.50 0.10
N ALA A 9 8.93 -0.60 0.80
CA ALA A 9 8.95 -0.61 2.26
C ALA A 9 10.32 -0.14 2.80
N ILE A 10 11.43 -0.67 2.28
CA ILE A 10 12.77 -0.26 2.71
C ILE A 10 13.05 1.23 2.42
N LYS A 11 12.66 1.73 1.24
CA LYS A 11 12.91 3.11 0.80
C LYS A 11 12.10 4.16 1.57
N TYR A 12 10.86 3.85 1.94
CA TYR A 12 9.94 4.79 2.60
C TYR A 12 9.91 4.66 4.13
N HIS A 13 10.50 3.61 4.68
CA HIS A 13 10.50 3.29 6.11
C HIS A 13 11.91 3.18 6.73
N SER A 14 12.97 3.57 6.00
CA SER A 14 14.36 3.70 6.48
C SER A 14 14.68 2.89 7.74
N LEU A 15 15.03 1.61 7.57
CA LEU A 15 15.77 0.81 8.54
C LEU A 15 15.14 0.51 9.93
N GLU A 16 13.89 0.86 10.23
CA GLU A 16 13.33 0.64 11.59
C GLU A 16 12.45 -0.61 11.79
N ASP A 17 12.28 -1.46 10.78
CA ASP A 17 11.26 -2.51 10.86
C ASP A 17 11.69 -3.77 10.09
N GLU A 18 12.76 -4.45 10.54
CA GLU A 18 13.08 -5.83 10.12
C GLU A 18 11.85 -6.74 10.20
N GLU A 19 10.94 -6.46 11.16
CA GLU A 19 9.61 -7.09 11.30
C GLU A 19 8.72 -6.98 10.04
N TRP A 20 8.82 -5.93 9.23
CA TRP A 20 8.02 -5.78 8.01
C TRP A 20 8.57 -6.62 6.86
N VAL A 21 9.90 -6.75 6.81
CA VAL A 21 10.58 -7.57 5.81
C VAL A 21 10.45 -9.05 6.14
N GLU A 22 10.46 -9.42 7.42
CA GLU A 22 10.34 -10.80 7.90
C GLU A 22 8.89 -11.32 7.93
N ASN A 23 7.91 -10.52 8.39
CA ASN A 23 6.51 -10.96 8.46
C ASN A 23 5.73 -10.82 7.13
N GLY A 24 6.38 -10.27 6.09
CA GLY A 24 5.75 -9.97 4.81
C GLY A 24 4.98 -8.66 4.84
N THR A 25 5.39 -7.73 3.97
CA THR A 25 4.71 -6.44 3.78
C THR A 25 3.74 -6.53 2.61
N ASN A 26 2.51 -6.05 2.82
CA ASN A 26 1.58 -5.82 1.73
C ASN A 26 1.59 -4.34 1.34
N ALA A 27 2.25 -4.01 0.24
CA ALA A 27 2.35 -2.66 -0.28
C ALA A 27 1.21 -2.39 -1.26
N ILE A 28 0.33 -1.45 -0.94
CA ILE A 28 -0.73 -0.94 -1.82
C ILE A 28 -0.22 0.35 -2.44
N SER A 29 -0.03 0.39 -3.76
CA SER A 29 0.39 1.57 -4.49
C SER A 29 -0.77 2.13 -5.31
N LEU A 30 -1.11 3.39 -5.05
CA LEU A 30 -2.11 4.20 -5.71
C LEU A 30 -1.38 5.38 -6.35
N ILE A 31 -0.66 5.14 -7.45
CA ILE A 31 0.19 6.17 -8.07
C ILE A 31 -0.24 6.38 -9.50
N CYS A 32 -0.42 7.63 -9.93
CA CYS A 32 -0.78 7.99 -11.31
C CYS A 32 -2.01 7.22 -11.83
N SER A 33 -3.04 7.08 -10.99
CA SER A 33 -4.25 6.29 -11.30
C SER A 33 -4.02 4.78 -11.56
N SER A 34 -2.83 4.26 -11.23
CA SER A 34 -2.55 2.83 -11.21
C SER A 34 -2.80 2.27 -9.81
N TYR A 35 -3.42 1.08 -9.77
CA TYR A 35 -3.77 0.38 -8.55
C TYR A 35 -2.92 -0.89 -8.46
N CYS A 36 -1.90 -0.89 -7.62
CA CYS A 36 -1.04 -2.05 -7.42
C CYS A 36 -1.12 -2.55 -5.98
N PHE A 37 -1.03 -3.86 -5.80
CA PHE A 37 -0.87 -4.54 -4.52
C PHE A 37 0.34 -5.48 -4.64
N ASN A 38 1.41 -5.19 -3.90
CA ASN A 38 2.72 -5.81 -4.07
C ASN A 38 3.14 -5.77 -5.55
N ASP A 39 3.20 -6.94 -6.20
CA ASP A 39 3.55 -7.10 -7.61
C ASP A 39 2.32 -7.26 -8.53
N ARG A 40 1.10 -7.19 -7.98
CA ARG A 40 -0.15 -7.36 -8.74
C ARG A 40 -0.78 -6.02 -9.08
N THR A 41 -0.89 -5.73 -10.36
CA THR A 41 -1.60 -4.54 -10.86
C THR A 41 -3.07 -4.86 -11.11
N PHE A 42 -3.94 -3.90 -10.79
CA PHE A 42 -5.37 -3.93 -11.00
C PHE A 42 -5.79 -2.79 -11.92
N GLU A 43 -6.67 -3.09 -12.87
CA GLU A 43 -7.19 -2.09 -13.81
C GLU A 43 -8.19 -1.12 -13.16
N THR A 44 -8.85 -1.55 -12.07
CA THR A 44 -9.84 -0.73 -11.39
C THR A 44 -9.69 -0.73 -9.87
N LYS A 45 -10.01 0.41 -9.27
CA LYS A 45 -10.09 0.58 -7.81
C LYS A 45 -11.04 -0.41 -7.12
N ARG A 46 -12.09 -0.86 -7.81
CA ARG A 46 -13.06 -1.82 -7.27
C ARG A 46 -12.43 -3.21 -7.10
N ASP A 47 -11.66 -3.65 -8.08
CA ASP A 47 -10.99 -4.94 -8.05
C ASP A 47 -9.96 -5.00 -6.91
N LEU A 48 -9.15 -3.93 -6.80
CA LEU A 48 -8.22 -3.75 -5.68
C LEU A 48 -8.94 -3.82 -4.32
N LEU A 49 -10.03 -3.07 -4.14
CA LEU A 49 -10.78 -3.06 -2.86
C LEU A 49 -11.40 -4.43 -2.52
N SER A 50 -11.91 -5.15 -3.53
CA SER A 50 -12.42 -6.51 -3.34
C SER A 50 -11.32 -7.50 -2.98
N PHE A 51 -10.12 -7.33 -3.54
CA PHE A 51 -8.95 -8.15 -3.22
C PHE A 51 -8.46 -7.89 -1.78
N ILE A 52 -8.38 -6.63 -1.37
CA ILE A 52 -7.98 -6.28 0.01
C ILE A 52 -8.96 -6.87 1.02
N LYS A 53 -10.26 -6.90 0.71
CA LYS A 53 -11.29 -7.50 1.58
C LYS A 53 -11.08 -8.99 1.84
N THR A 54 -10.62 -9.72 0.83
CA THR A 54 -10.41 -11.18 0.93
C THR A 54 -9.03 -11.51 1.48
N PHE A 55 -8.09 -10.56 1.46
CA PHE A 55 -6.72 -10.78 1.87
C PHE A 55 -6.49 -10.34 3.32
N LYS A 56 -6.09 -11.29 4.17
CA LYS A 56 -5.78 -11.01 5.58
C LYS A 56 -4.33 -10.56 5.70
N ALA A 57 -4.09 -9.27 5.51
CA ALA A 57 -2.76 -8.68 5.64
C ALA A 57 -2.45 -8.32 7.11
N ILE A 58 -1.28 -8.73 7.60
CA ILE A 58 -0.80 -8.37 8.95
C ILE A 58 -0.20 -6.95 8.92
N ASN A 59 0.70 -6.70 7.97
CA ASN A 59 1.34 -5.41 7.75
C ASN A 59 0.95 -4.84 6.38
N VAL A 60 0.41 -3.61 6.37
CA VAL A 60 -0.03 -2.92 5.15
C VAL A 60 0.66 -1.58 5.01
N LEU A 61 1.30 -1.36 3.86
CA LEU A 61 1.89 -0.08 3.46
C LEU A 61 1.07 0.53 2.33
N ILE A 62 0.39 1.64 2.57
CA ILE A 62 -0.38 2.37 1.55
C ILE A 62 0.50 3.51 1.03
N ILE A 63 0.72 3.52 -0.26
CA ILE A 63 1.53 4.50 -0.98
C ILE A 63 0.58 5.22 -1.95
N TYR A 64 0.51 6.54 -1.87
CA TYR A 64 -0.38 7.33 -2.72
C TYR A 64 0.31 8.59 -3.26
N ASP A 65 -0.14 9.09 -4.39
CA ASP A 65 0.31 10.36 -4.97
C ASP A 65 -0.77 11.46 -4.88
N SER A 66 -0.42 12.71 -5.18
CA SER A 66 -1.36 13.84 -5.18
C SER A 66 -2.56 13.66 -6.12
N SER A 67 -2.46 12.79 -7.13
CA SER A 67 -3.55 12.47 -8.05
C SER A 67 -4.56 11.48 -7.45
N THR A 68 -4.26 10.88 -6.30
CA THR A 68 -5.14 9.91 -5.65
C THR A 68 -6.31 10.60 -4.94
N GLU A 69 -7.53 10.19 -5.28
CA GLU A 69 -8.74 10.70 -4.64
C GLU A 69 -8.74 10.41 -3.12
N PRO A 70 -8.97 11.40 -2.24
CA PRO A 70 -9.03 11.20 -0.79
C PRO A 70 -10.07 10.15 -0.38
N SER A 71 -11.20 10.11 -1.10
CA SER A 71 -12.26 9.12 -0.88
C SER A 71 -11.82 7.70 -1.20
N LEU A 72 -10.86 7.51 -2.12
CA LEU A 72 -10.31 6.19 -2.41
C LEU A 72 -9.35 5.76 -1.30
N MET A 73 -8.46 6.66 -0.86
CA MET A 73 -7.54 6.39 0.25
C MET A 73 -8.32 5.98 1.51
N ALA A 74 -9.37 6.73 1.86
CA ALA A 74 -10.22 6.40 3.01
C ALA A 74 -10.89 5.03 2.88
N LYS A 75 -11.30 4.62 1.67
CA LYS A 75 -11.86 3.29 1.42
C LYS A 75 -10.82 2.19 1.60
N VAL A 76 -9.62 2.37 1.05
CA VAL A 76 -8.52 1.41 1.18
C VAL A 76 -8.12 1.24 2.64
N PHE A 77 -7.93 2.35 3.36
CA PHE A 77 -7.64 2.34 4.79
C PHE A 77 -8.71 1.58 5.59
N LYS A 78 -9.98 1.90 5.38
CA LYS A 78 -11.10 1.23 6.04
C LYS A 78 -11.15 -0.28 5.73
N GLN A 79 -10.81 -0.71 4.51
CA GLN A 79 -10.73 -2.15 4.20
C GLN A 79 -9.57 -2.83 4.93
N CYS A 80 -8.44 -2.15 5.09
CA CYS A 80 -7.29 -2.67 5.83
C CYS A 80 -7.63 -2.84 7.32
N GLU A 81 -8.32 -1.86 7.93
CA GLU A 81 -8.83 -1.97 9.30
C GLU A 81 -9.80 -3.15 9.45
N LEU A 82 -10.76 -3.30 8.53
CA LEU A 82 -11.72 -4.42 8.55
C LEU A 82 -11.05 -5.78 8.36
N SER A 83 -9.89 -5.83 7.71
CA SER A 83 -9.13 -7.06 7.51
C SER A 83 -8.28 -7.46 8.72
N HIS A 84 -8.41 -6.72 9.84
CA HIS A 84 -7.61 -6.88 11.07
C HIS A 84 -6.11 -6.70 10.84
N ALA A 85 -5.71 -5.76 9.97
CA ALA A 85 -4.31 -5.43 9.81
C ALA A 85 -3.73 -4.91 11.13
N SER A 86 -2.66 -5.54 11.60
CA SER A 86 -2.00 -5.20 12.87
C SER A 86 -1.21 -3.90 12.76
N LYS A 87 -0.65 -3.61 11.58
CA LYS A 87 0.12 -2.38 11.34
C LYS A 87 -0.24 -1.80 9.97
N ILE A 88 -0.72 -0.56 9.95
CA ILE A 88 -1.05 0.17 8.72
C ILE A 88 -0.16 1.42 8.67
N SER A 89 0.62 1.55 7.60
CA SER A 89 1.42 2.74 7.30
C SER A 89 0.90 3.42 6.05
N ILE A 90 0.83 4.74 6.04
CA ILE A 90 0.39 5.53 4.87
C ILE A 90 1.50 6.51 4.52
N LYS A 91 1.90 6.56 3.24
CA LYS A 91 2.99 7.40 2.74
C LYS A 91 2.57 8.07 1.43
N CYS A 92 2.85 9.37 1.34
CA CYS A 92 2.66 10.16 0.11
C CYS A 92 3.96 10.17 -0.71
N VAL A 93 3.92 9.84 -2.00
CA VAL A 93 5.11 9.85 -2.86
C VAL A 93 5.50 11.24 -3.34
N ASP A 94 4.55 12.18 -3.42
CA ASP A 94 4.84 13.58 -3.77
C ASP A 94 5.84 14.23 -2.81
N THR A 95 5.86 13.79 -1.55
CA THR A 95 6.73 14.34 -0.52
C THR A 95 8.17 13.82 -0.61
N TYR A 96 8.45 12.79 -1.40
CA TYR A 96 9.79 12.22 -1.59
C TYR A 96 10.46 12.69 -2.91
N GLY A 97 9.79 13.58 -3.65
CA GLY A 97 10.32 14.23 -4.85
C GLY A 97 10.89 15.62 -4.56
N ARG A 98 11.94 15.71 -3.73
CA ARG A 98 12.90 16.81 -3.74
C ARG A 98 14.22 16.40 -3.09
#